data_AF-A0A935Y8K3-F1
#
_entry.id   AF-A0A935Y8K3-F1
#
_cell.length_a   1.000
_cell.length_b   1.000
_cell.length_c   1.000
_cell.angle_alpha   90.00
_cell.angle_beta   90.00
_cell.angle_gamma   90.00
#
_symmetry.space_group_name_H-M   'P 1'
#
loop_
_entity.id
_entity.type
_entity.pdbx_description
1 polymer ?
#
loop_
_entity_poly.entity_id
_entity_poly.type
_entity_poly.pdbx_seq_one_letter_code
_entity_poly.pdbx_strand_id
1 'polypeptide(L)'
;MLFWESRVPELFAEKEFDFIIGAAQYLPDIRSHIWEVIQSSHHYVDSTLKIERELSVSFPADQQYCYEDRLGVTTKLACEKYTKAYHTKIDNQVEKE
;
A
#
# COMPACT_ATOMS: atom_id res chain seq x y z
N MET A 1 10.28 7.15 -0.13
CA MET A 1 9.36 6.18 -0.75
C MET A 1 8.28 5.89 0.26
N LEU A 2 7.00 5.97 -0.12
CA LEU A 2 5.89 5.82 0.81
C LEU A 2 5.82 4.37 1.26
N PHE A 3 5.53 4.17 2.55
CA PHE A 3 5.61 2.86 3.19
C PHE A 3 4.66 1.85 2.55
N TRP A 4 3.42 2.27 2.22
CA TRP A 4 2.42 1.42 1.59
C TRP A 4 2.72 1.10 0.11
N GLU A 5 3.31 2.03 -0.65
CA GLU A 5 3.69 1.82 -2.06
C GLU A 5 4.86 0.84 -2.23
N SER A 6 5.62 0.59 -1.17
CA SER A 6 6.83 -0.24 -1.21
C SER A 6 6.68 -1.52 -0.41
N ARG A 7 6.42 -1.41 0.90
CA ARG A 7 6.53 -2.53 1.83
C ARG A 7 5.33 -3.47 1.79
N VAL A 8 4.12 -2.95 1.53
CA VAL A 8 2.90 -3.77 1.44
C VAL A 8 2.97 -4.71 0.22
N PRO A 9 3.19 -4.23 -1.02
CA PRO A 9 3.32 -5.11 -2.17
C PRO A 9 4.46 -6.13 -2.03
N GLU A 10 5.61 -5.71 -1.49
CA GLU A 10 6.75 -6.59 -1.30
C GLU A 10 6.47 -7.79 -0.38
N LEU A 11 5.63 -7.62 0.64
CA LEU A 11 5.30 -8.69 1.59
C LEU A 11 4.08 -9.51 1.17
N PHE A 12 3.10 -8.90 0.50
CA PHE A 12 1.78 -9.50 0.30
C PHE A 12 1.39 -9.73 -1.16
N ALA A 13 1.97 -9.02 -2.13
CA ALA A 13 1.50 -9.09 -3.51
C ALA A 13 1.62 -10.49 -4.13
N GLU A 14 2.72 -11.20 -3.90
CA GLU A 14 2.88 -12.58 -4.42
C GLU A 14 1.88 -13.59 -3.84
N LYS A 15 1.34 -13.34 -2.65
CA LYS A 15 0.50 -14.29 -1.91
C LYS A 15 -0.98 -13.96 -1.94
N GLU A 16 -1.31 -12.68 -1.99
CA GLU A 16 -2.67 -12.19 -1.72
C GLU A 16 -3.28 -11.44 -2.90
N PHE A 17 -2.49 -10.93 -3.86
CA PHE A 17 -3.04 -10.08 -4.94
C PHE A 17 -3.43 -10.92 -6.16
N ASP A 18 -4.58 -10.61 -6.75
CA ASP A 18 -5.00 -11.22 -8.01
C ASP A 18 -4.48 -10.43 -9.21
N PHE A 19 -3.53 -11.02 -9.93
CA PHE A 19 -2.97 -10.42 -11.16
C PHE A 19 -3.71 -10.84 -12.43
N ILE A 20 -4.76 -11.67 -12.33
CA ILE A 20 -5.54 -12.12 -13.49
C ILE A 20 -6.52 -11.00 -13.88
N ILE A 21 -6.04 -10.08 -14.71
CA ILE A 21 -6.88 -9.03 -15.29
C ILE A 21 -7.52 -9.48 -16.62
N GLY A 22 -8.75 -9.01 -16.85
CA GLY A 22 -9.50 -9.26 -18.08
C GLY A 22 -8.90 -8.58 -19.31
N ALA A 23 -9.54 -8.76 -20.47
CA ALA A 23 -9.08 -8.16 -21.72
C ALA A 23 -9.09 -6.62 -21.65
N ALA A 24 -8.06 -6.00 -22.23
CA ALA A 24 -7.97 -4.54 -22.34
C ALA A 24 -9.16 -3.98 -23.14
N GLN A 25 -9.74 -2.89 -22.65
CA GLN A 25 -10.85 -2.21 -23.29
C GLN A 25 -10.38 -0.92 -23.96
N TYR A 26 -10.95 -0.61 -25.12
CA TYR A 26 -10.68 0.66 -25.79
C TYR A 26 -11.43 1.79 -25.07
N LEU A 27 -10.69 2.82 -24.67
CA LEU A 27 -11.25 4.00 -24.00
C LEU A 27 -11.45 5.13 -25.03
N PRO A 28 -12.71 5.48 -25.37
CA PRO A 28 -12.99 6.50 -26.37
C PRO A 28 -12.64 7.92 -25.91
N ASP A 29 -12.68 8.19 -24.59
CA ASP A 29 -12.25 9.46 -24.01
C ASP A 29 -11.26 9.24 -22.88
N ILE A 30 -9.99 9.20 -23.27
CA ILE A 30 -8.85 9.02 -22.37
C ILE A 30 -8.76 10.16 -21.34
N ARG A 31 -9.14 11.40 -21.71
CA ARG A 31 -8.97 12.56 -20.83
C ARG A 31 -9.90 12.48 -19.63
N SER A 32 -11.18 12.17 -19.88
CA SER A 32 -12.16 12.00 -18.81
C SER A 32 -11.77 10.83 -17.91
N HIS A 33 -11.33 9.71 -18.50
CA HIS A 33 -10.88 8.55 -17.73
C HIS A 33 -9.68 8.84 -16.83
N ILE A 34 -8.69 9.61 -17.30
CA ILE A 34 -7.55 10.03 -16.46
C ILE A 34 -8.03 10.81 -15.23
N TRP A 35 -8.97 11.75 -15.41
CA TRP A 35 -9.50 12.52 -14.29
C TRP A 35 -10.34 11.69 -13.33
N GLU A 36 -11.09 10.69 -13.82
CA GLU A 36 -11.78 9.73 -12.97
C GLU A 36 -10.80 8.94 -12.11
N VAL A 37 -9.74 8.40 -12.71
CA VAL A 37 -8.70 7.65 -12.00
C VAL A 37 -7.99 8.52 -10.96
N ILE A 38 -7.60 9.75 -11.32
CA ILE A 38 -6.96 10.68 -10.37
C ILE A 38 -7.88 10.95 -9.16
N GLN A 39 -9.16 11.19 -9.41
CA GLN A 39 -10.13 11.46 -8.34
C GLN A 39 -10.38 10.22 -7.47
N SER A 40 -10.47 9.03 -8.07
CA SER A 40 -10.64 7.79 -7.30
C SER A 40 -9.42 7.49 -6.44
N SER A 41 -8.20 7.59 -6.98
CA SER A 41 -6.98 7.37 -6.20
C SER A 41 -6.83 8.41 -5.07
N HIS A 42 -7.18 9.67 -5.33
CA HIS A 42 -7.11 10.71 -4.29
C HIS A 42 -8.05 10.45 -3.11
N HIS A 43 -9.20 9.79 -3.34
CA HIS A 43 -10.16 9.48 -2.28
C HIS A 43 -9.56 8.57 -1.20
N TYR A 44 -8.67 7.65 -1.58
CA TYR A 44 -8.05 6.71 -0.64
C TYR A 44 -6.92 7.33 0.19
N VAL A 45 -6.34 8.46 -0.24
CA VAL A 45 -5.21 9.09 0.48
C VAL A 45 -5.57 9.46 1.93
N ASP A 46 -6.78 9.98 2.17
CA ASP A 46 -7.19 10.38 3.52
C ASP A 46 -7.32 9.16 4.46
N SER A 47 -7.94 8.07 3.98
CA SER A 47 -8.04 6.83 4.77
C SER A 47 -6.67 6.21 5.04
N THR A 48 -5.80 6.16 4.03
CA THR A 48 -4.46 5.59 4.10
C THR A 48 -3.61 6.30 5.14
N LEU A 49 -3.62 7.64 5.15
CA LEU A 49 -2.88 8.47 6.12
C LEU A 49 -3.48 8.43 7.52
N LYS A 50 -4.82 8.43 7.63
CA LYS A 50 -5.50 8.37 8.93
C LYS A 50 -5.24 7.04 9.63
N ILE A 51 -5.36 5.93 8.89
CA ILE A 51 -5.11 4.58 9.41
C ILE A 51 -3.65 4.42 9.82
N GLU A 52 -2.70 4.94 9.03
CA GLU A 52 -1.28 4.91 9.38
C GLU A 52 -1.04 5.63 10.70
N ARG A 53 -1.59 6.84 10.84
CA ARG A 53 -1.47 7.65 12.06
C ARG A 53 -2.03 6.92 13.28
N GLU A 54 -3.26 6.42 13.19
CA GLU A 54 -3.90 5.67 14.27
C GLU A 54 -3.08 4.44 14.67
N LEU A 55 -2.56 3.71 13.68
CA LEU A 55 -1.75 2.52 13.95
C LEU A 55 -0.43 2.90 14.64
N SER A 56 0.25 3.94 14.19
CA SER A 56 1.52 4.43 14.79
C SER A 56 1.38 4.84 16.25
N VAL A 57 0.20 5.29 16.68
CA VAL A 57 -0.07 5.65 18.08
C VAL A 57 -0.38 4.41 18.92
N SER A 58 -1.06 3.42 18.34
CA SER A 58 -1.48 2.19 19.04
C SER A 58 -0.39 1.11 19.13
N PHE A 59 0.57 1.10 18.20
CA PHE A 59 1.59 0.06 18.12
C PHE A 59 2.83 0.41 18.96
N PRO A 60 3.45 -0.55 19.67
CA PRO A 60 4.70 -0.31 20.39
C PRO A 60 5.80 0.22 19.47
N ALA A 61 6.44 1.34 19.85
CA ALA A 61 7.41 2.04 18.99
C ALA A 61 8.62 1.18 18.60
N ASP A 62 9.02 0.24 19.45
CA ASP A 62 10.07 -0.75 19.24
C ASP A 62 9.70 -1.83 18.21
N GLN A 63 8.41 -1.98 17.89
CA GLN A 63 7.90 -2.97 16.93
C GLN A 63 7.44 -2.35 15.61
N GLN A 64 7.53 -1.03 15.47
CA GLN A 64 7.16 -0.35 14.23
C GLN A 64 8.24 -0.51 13.17
N TYR A 65 9.52 -0.45 13.55
CA TYR A 65 10.65 -0.45 12.62
C TYR A 65 11.65 -1.57 12.89
N CYS A 66 12.06 -2.24 11.82
CA CYS A 66 13.02 -3.32 11.79
C CYS A 66 14.18 -2.94 10.86
N TYR A 67 15.34 -3.55 11.08
CA TYR A 67 16.49 -3.42 10.19
C TYR A 67 16.61 -4.69 9.36
N GLU A 68 16.62 -4.53 8.05
CA GLU A 68 16.79 -5.65 7.11
C GLU A 68 17.85 -5.27 6.07
N ASP A 69 18.63 -6.26 5.62
CA ASP A 69 19.59 -6.08 4.55
C ASP A 69 18.90 -6.20 3.19
N ARG A 70 18.88 -5.09 2.45
CA ARG A 70 18.43 -5.05 1.05
C ARG A 70 19.60 -4.74 0.15
N LEU A 71 19.87 -5.62 -0.82
CA LEU A 71 20.94 -5.43 -1.80
C LEU A 71 22.31 -5.12 -1.16
N GLY A 72 22.58 -5.70 0.02
CA GLY A 72 23.81 -5.47 0.78
C GLY A 72 23.84 -4.18 1.61
N VAL A 73 22.71 -3.47 1.75
CA VAL A 73 22.59 -2.26 2.57
C VAL A 73 21.54 -2.49 3.68
N THR A 74 21.97 -2.33 4.93
CA THR A 74 21.07 -2.38 6.08
C THR A 74 20.14 -1.17 6.07
N THR A 75 18.84 -1.41 5.89
CA THR A 75 17.81 -0.38 5.76
C THR A 75 16.83 -0.46 6.92
N LYS A 76 16.51 0.69 7.52
CA LYS A 76 15.42 0.79 8.49
C LYS A 76 14.09 0.84 7.75
N LEU A 77 13.21 -0.11 8.04
CA LEU A 77 11.93 -0.26 7.36
C LEU A 77 10.85 -0.71 8.34
N ALA A 78 9.59 -0.65 7.93
CA ALA A 78 8.50 -1.07 8.79
C ALA A 78 8.50 -2.60 8.97
N CYS A 79 8.40 -3.05 10.22
CA CYS A 79 8.39 -4.47 10.54
C CYS A 79 7.21 -5.18 9.86
N GLU A 80 7.38 -6.47 9.56
CA GLU A 80 6.33 -7.28 8.93
C GLU A 80 5.02 -7.27 9.74
N LYS A 81 5.09 -7.40 11.08
CA LYS A 81 3.91 -7.37 11.95
C LYS A 81 3.13 -6.05 11.87
N TYR A 82 3.85 -4.92 11.88
CA TYR A 82 3.25 -3.60 11.73
C TYR A 82 2.61 -3.47 10.34
N THR A 83 3.32 -3.93 9.31
CA THR A 83 2.83 -3.90 7.92
C THR A 83 1.58 -4.75 7.72
N LYS A 84 1.52 -5.92 8.34
CA LYS A 84 0.34 -6.78 8.29
C LYS A 84 -0.86 -6.15 8.99
N ALA A 85 -0.64 -5.55 10.16
CA ALA A 85 -1.70 -4.85 10.89
C ALA A 85 -2.23 -3.65 10.10
N TYR A 86 -1.35 -2.93 9.40
CA TYR A 86 -1.71 -1.86 8.48
C TYR A 86 -2.52 -2.37 7.29
N HIS A 87 -2.00 -3.36 6.56
CA HIS A 87 -2.65 -3.99 5.40
C HIS A 87 -4.06 -4.50 5.72
N THR A 88 -4.24 -5.11 6.90
CA THR A 88 -5.57 -5.56 7.36
C THR A 88 -6.53 -4.39 7.61
N LYS A 89 -6.04 -3.26 8.15
CA LYS A 89 -6.89 -2.11 8.45
C LYS A 89 -7.33 -1.32 7.21
N ILE A 90 -6.51 -1.33 6.16
CA ILE A 90 -6.83 -0.67 4.89
C ILE A 90 -7.67 -1.57 3.95
N ASP A 91 -8.09 -2.78 4.37
CA ASP A 91 -9.02 -3.66 3.65
C ASP A 91 -8.68 -3.88 2.15
N ASN A 92 -7.43 -4.26 1.87
CA ASN A 92 -6.88 -4.46 0.53
C ASN A 92 -7.01 -3.22 -0.40
N GLN A 93 -7.10 -2.00 0.14
CA GLN A 93 -7.14 -0.78 -0.68
C GLN A 93 -5.96 -0.69 -1.66
N VAL A 94 -4.76 -1.14 -1.24
CA VAL A 94 -3.55 -1.13 -2.08
C VAL A 94 -3.63 -2.04 -3.31
N GLU A 95 -4.47 -3.08 -3.29
CA GLU A 95 -4.72 -3.93 -4.47
C GLU A 95 -5.74 -3.30 -5.43
N LYS A 96 -6.63 -2.45 -4.91
CA LYS A 96 -7.79 -1.88 -5.62
C LYS A 96 -7.51 -0.53 -6.27
N GLU A 97 -6.37 0.10 -5.97
CA GLU A 97 -5.86 1.32 -6.62
C GLU A 97 -5.25 1.00 -7.99
#